data_AF-A0A645F2E4-F1
#
_entry.id   AF-A0A645F2E4-F1
#
_cell.length_a   1.000
_cell.length_b   1.000
_cell.length_c   1.000
_cell.angle_alpha   90.00
_cell.angle_beta   90.00
_cell.angle_gamma   90.00
#
_symmetry.space_group_name_H-M   'P 1'
#
loop_
_entity.id
_entity.type
_entity.pdbx_description
1 polymer ?
#
loop_
_entity_poly.entity_id
_entity_poly.type
_entity_poly.pdbx_seq_one_letter_code
_entity_poly.pdbx_strand_id
1 'polypeptide(L)'
;MGANVGAAISECIAFLIFMMLIYDVKLNLKKVIMVGLAAFILVLGFAGVDILMGTKSHLGAFVMEILREGPSPIILTFSRKISMNLKLARSTVWVNILLTGIGVIGIFIFGPSRHMKNISNKCPMIFKGFIATIIGCLVTLLVNDSGIVAAATASIYILIPILTISINMIIFNNKQE
;
A
#
# COMPACT_ATOMS: atom_id res chain seq x y z
N MET A 1 1.40 20.11 2.63
CA MET A 1 2.62 19.37 3.04
C MET A 1 2.25 18.08 3.78
N GLY A 2 1.44 17.19 3.15
CA GLY A 2 0.95 15.95 3.79
C GLY A 2 1.28 14.65 3.04
N ALA A 3 2.10 14.75 1.98
CA ALA A 3 2.33 13.66 1.03
C ALA A 3 3.17 12.50 1.60
N ASN A 4 4.16 12.78 2.45
CA ASN A 4 5.08 11.73 2.92
C ASN A 4 4.54 10.93 4.12
N VAL A 5 3.67 11.53 4.93
CA VAL A 5 3.11 10.84 6.12
C VAL A 5 2.21 9.68 5.70
N GLY A 6 1.41 9.89 4.65
CA GLY A 6 0.54 8.83 4.12
C GLY A 6 1.34 7.70 3.50
N ALA A 7 2.41 8.00 2.76
CA ALA A 7 3.32 6.98 2.23
C ALA A 7 3.98 6.17 3.35
N ALA A 8 4.52 6.83 4.38
CA ALA A 8 5.16 6.17 5.52
C ALA A 8 4.19 5.23 6.26
N ILE A 9 2.96 5.67 6.53
CA ILE A 9 1.91 4.82 7.15
C ILE A 9 1.65 3.58 6.28
N SER A 10 1.49 3.79 4.97
CA SER A 10 1.15 2.72 4.03
C SER A 10 2.27 1.68 3.92
N GLU A 11 3.51 2.14 3.82
CA GLU A 11 4.71 1.30 3.76
C GLU A 11 4.93 0.54 5.06
N CYS A 12 4.76 1.19 6.22
CA CYS A 12 4.85 0.51 7.52
C CYS A 12 3.80 -0.61 7.63
N ILE A 13 2.55 -0.34 7.25
CA ILE A 13 1.49 -1.36 7.28
C ILE A 13 1.81 -2.50 6.32
N ALA A 14 2.23 -2.20 5.08
CA ALA A 14 2.60 -3.21 4.10
C ALA A 14 3.74 -4.10 4.60
N PHE A 15 4.79 -3.48 5.17
CA PHE A 15 5.94 -4.19 5.72
C PHE A 15 5.57 -5.08 6.92
N LEU A 16 4.76 -4.57 7.86
CA LEU A 16 4.31 -5.36 9.01
C LEU A 16 3.45 -6.55 8.60
N ILE A 17 2.57 -6.36 7.61
CA ILE A 17 1.77 -7.45 7.04
C ILE A 17 2.68 -8.46 6.34
N PHE A 18 3.67 -8.01 5.59
CA PHE A 18 4.64 -8.90 4.95
C PHE A 18 5.39 -9.75 5.98
N MET A 19 5.91 -9.13 7.05
CA MET A 19 6.57 -9.83 8.15
C MET A 19 5.65 -10.88 8.77
N MET A 20 4.39 -10.53 9.07
CA MET A 20 3.41 -11.47 9.60
C MET A 20 3.19 -12.68 8.67
N LEU A 21 3.08 -12.43 7.36
CA LEU A 21 2.90 -13.50 6.37
C LEU A 21 4.13 -14.40 6.28
N ILE A 22 5.35 -13.86 6.37
CA ILE A 22 6.59 -14.64 6.38
C ILE A 22 6.59 -15.63 7.56
N TYR A 23 6.22 -15.17 8.75
CA TYR A 23 6.12 -16.00 9.96
C TYR A 23 4.82 -16.83 10.05
N ASP A 24 4.10 -17.00 8.94
CA ASP A 24 2.87 -17.82 8.84
C ASP A 24 1.77 -17.41 9.83
N VAL A 25 1.76 -16.15 10.24
CA VAL A 25 0.74 -15.59 11.12
C VAL A 25 -0.53 -15.39 10.32
N LYS A 26 -1.57 -16.17 10.62
CA LYS A 26 -2.90 -16.01 10.01
C LYS A 26 -3.40 -14.58 10.19
N LEU A 27 -3.67 -13.88 9.07
CA LEU A 27 -4.28 -12.56 9.07
C LEU A 27 -5.74 -12.68 9.52
N ASN A 28 -6.06 -11.99 10.60
CA ASN A 28 -7.43 -11.83 11.09
C ASN A 28 -7.70 -10.32 11.16
N LEU A 29 -8.95 -9.90 10.99
CA LEU A 29 -9.36 -8.49 11.03
C LEU A 29 -8.82 -7.78 12.27
N LYS A 30 -8.85 -8.44 13.43
CA LYS A 30 -8.25 -7.93 14.68
C LYS A 30 -6.75 -7.58 14.53
N LYS A 31 -5.97 -8.45 13.88
CA LYS A 31 -4.54 -8.24 13.70
C LYS A 31 -4.25 -7.15 12.66
N VAL A 32 -5.06 -7.06 11.60
CA VAL A 32 -4.96 -5.98 10.61
C VAL A 32 -5.21 -4.62 11.26
N ILE A 33 -6.25 -4.52 12.10
CA ILE A 33 -6.53 -3.31 12.89
C ILE A 33 -5.37 -3.01 13.84
N MET A 34 -4.82 -4.02 14.52
CA MET A 34 -3.70 -3.84 15.44
C MET A 34 -2.43 -3.34 14.73
N VAL A 35 -2.14 -3.84 13.53
CA VAL A 35 -1.04 -3.35 12.69
C VAL A 35 -1.27 -1.91 12.26
N GLY A 36 -2.50 -1.56 11.84
CA GLY A 36 -2.85 -0.18 11.51
C GLY A 36 -2.66 0.76 12.71
N LEU A 37 -3.08 0.35 13.90
CA LEU A 37 -2.90 1.10 15.14
C LEU A 37 -1.42 1.24 15.51
N ALA A 38 -0.64 0.17 15.38
CA ALA A 38 0.81 0.20 15.64
C ALA A 38 1.54 1.15 14.68
N ALA A 39 1.21 1.11 13.39
CA ALA A 39 1.76 2.05 12.40
C ALA A 39 1.37 3.50 12.71
N PHE A 40 0.12 3.74 13.14
CA PHE A 40 -0.34 5.07 13.54
C PHE A 40 0.43 5.59 14.77
N ILE A 41 0.59 4.77 15.81
CA ILE A 41 1.37 5.12 17.02
C ILE A 41 2.83 5.40 16.66
N LEU A 42 3.42 4.58 15.79
CA LEU A 42 4.80 4.76 15.35
C LEU A 42 5.00 6.11 14.63
N VAL A 43 4.06 6.49 13.76
CA VAL A 43 4.06 7.80 13.08
C VAL A 43 3.89 8.95 14.08
N LEU A 44 3.02 8.81 15.08
CA LEU A 44 2.90 9.79 16.17
C LEU A 44 4.18 9.89 17.01
N GLY A 45 4.87 8.77 17.24
CA GLY A 45 6.16 8.73 17.92
C GLY A 45 7.23 9.53 17.18
N PHE A 46 7.36 9.33 15.86
CA PHE A 46 8.25 10.14 15.02
C PHE A 46 7.87 11.63 15.04
N ALA A 47 6.57 11.96 15.02
CA ALA A 47 6.11 13.33 15.17
C ALA A 47 6.56 13.95 16.50
N GLY A 48 6.43 13.20 17.60
CA GLY A 48 6.83 13.66 18.93
C GLY A 48 8.33 13.89 19.06
N VAL A 49 9.15 12.98 18.52
CA VAL A 49 10.61 13.12 18.48
C VAL A 49 11.01 14.35 17.66
N ASP A 50 10.39 14.55 16.49
CA ASP A 50 10.67 15.70 15.62
C ASP A 50 10.38 17.04 16.31
N ILE A 51 9.30 17.10 17.11
CA ILE A 51 8.93 18.28 17.90
C ILE A 51 9.92 18.50 19.04
N LEU A 52 10.31 17.45 19.77
CA LEU A 52 11.28 17.55 20.87
C LEU A 52 12.66 17.99 20.39
N MET A 53 13.09 17.51 19.23
CA MET A 53 14.42 17.82 18.67
C MET A 53 14.47 19.20 17.99
N GLY A 54 13.36 19.93 17.90
CA GLY A 54 13.31 21.25 17.27
C GLY A 54 13.62 21.23 15.77
N THR A 55 13.63 20.04 15.16
CA THR A 55 13.82 19.87 13.73
C THR A 55 12.64 20.49 12.97
N LYS A 56 12.89 21.21 11.88
CA LYS A 56 11.85 21.75 10.97
C LYS A 56 11.19 20.63 10.14
N SER A 57 10.65 19.64 10.83
CA SER A 57 9.87 18.55 10.27
C SER A 57 8.52 19.08 9.79
N HIS A 58 8.10 18.65 8.59
CA HIS A 58 6.78 18.96 8.07
C HIS A 58 5.65 18.41 8.96
N LEU A 59 5.91 17.30 9.66
CA LEU A 59 4.96 16.66 10.57
C LEU A 59 4.87 17.46 11.88
N GLY A 60 6.00 17.88 12.44
CA GLY A 60 6.04 18.74 13.63
C GLY A 60 5.39 20.10 13.39
N ALA A 61 5.64 20.73 12.25
CA ALA A 61 5.00 21.99 11.87
C ALA A 61 3.47 21.87 11.76
N PHE A 62 2.97 20.79 11.15
CA PHE A 62 1.54 20.53 11.02
C PHE A 62 0.86 20.27 12.37
N VAL A 63 1.50 19.55 13.28
CA VAL A 63 0.99 19.33 14.64
C VAL A 63 0.90 20.65 15.41
N MET A 64 1.92 21.51 15.29
CA MET A 64 1.89 22.84 15.92
C MET A 64 0.81 23.75 15.34
N GLU A 65 0.53 23.64 14.04
CA GLU A 65 -0.57 24.35 13.37
C GLU A 65 -1.94 23.90 13.91
N ILE A 66 -2.14 22.60 14.11
CA ILE A 66 -3.35 22.05 14.75
C ILE A 66 -3.50 22.54 16.19
N LEU A 67 -2.40 22.56 16.95
CA LEU A 67 -2.42 23.03 18.34
C LEU A 67 -2.73 24.53 18.46
N ARG A 68 -2.36 25.34 17.45
CA ARG A 68 -2.58 26.80 17.43
C ARG A 68 -3.92 27.21 16.83
N GLU A 69 -4.35 26.57 15.75
CA GLU A 69 -5.52 26.96 14.95
C GLU A 69 -6.72 26.01 15.13
N GLY A 70 -6.58 24.99 15.98
CA GLY A 70 -7.62 24.00 16.23
C GLY A 70 -7.78 23.00 15.08
N PRO A 71 -8.99 22.44 14.83
CA PRO A 71 -9.19 21.38 13.83
C PRO A 71 -9.19 21.88 12.37
N SER A 72 -9.12 23.19 12.12
CA SER A 72 -9.20 23.78 10.78
C SER A 72 -8.11 23.26 9.80
N PRO A 73 -6.82 23.17 10.18
CA PRO A 73 -5.76 22.66 9.30
C PRO A 73 -5.97 21.19 8.90
N ILE A 74 -6.64 20.40 9.74
CA ILE A 74 -7.01 19.01 9.45
C ILE A 74 -7.99 18.98 8.28
N ILE A 75 -9.07 19.75 8.36
CA ILE A 75 -10.13 19.81 7.34
C ILE A 75 -9.56 20.30 6.01
N LEU A 76 -8.76 21.37 6.03
CA LEU A 76 -8.08 21.91 4.85
C LEU A 76 -7.15 20.88 4.19
N THR A 77 -6.39 20.15 5.00
CA THR A 77 -5.48 19.11 4.51
C THR A 77 -6.25 17.97 3.86
N PHE A 78 -7.30 17.46 4.50
CA PHE A 78 -8.15 16.39 3.94
C PHE A 78 -8.87 16.84 2.67
N SER A 79 -9.42 18.06 2.65
CA SER A 79 -10.09 18.62 1.46
C SER A 79 -9.13 18.71 0.26
N ARG A 80 -7.90 19.18 0.49
CA ARG A 80 -6.85 19.21 -0.55
C ARG A 80 -6.49 17.80 -1.03
N LYS A 81 -6.38 16.81 -0.13
CA LYS A 81 -6.12 15.40 -0.51
C LYS A 81 -7.22 14.84 -1.40
N ILE A 82 -8.48 15.05 -1.02
CA ILE A 82 -9.64 14.57 -1.79
C ILE A 82 -9.68 15.24 -3.16
N SER A 83 -9.49 16.56 -3.23
CA SER A 83 -9.43 17.31 -4.49
C SER A 83 -8.35 16.80 -5.43
N MET A 84 -7.16 16.48 -4.89
CA MET A 84 -6.04 15.94 -5.67
C MET A 84 -6.34 14.53 -6.20
N ASN A 85 -6.86 13.63 -5.35
CA ASN A 85 -7.28 12.30 -5.80
C ASN A 85 -8.42 12.37 -6.82
N LEU A 86 -9.39 13.27 -6.68
CA LEU A 86 -10.45 13.49 -7.68
C LEU A 86 -9.88 14.02 -9.00
N LYS A 87 -8.90 14.93 -8.97
CA LYS A 87 -8.22 15.43 -10.16
C LYS A 87 -7.45 14.30 -10.87
N LEU A 88 -6.76 13.46 -10.11
CA LEU A 88 -6.04 12.29 -10.63
C LEU A 88 -7.02 11.21 -11.12
N ALA A 89 -8.19 11.07 -10.51
CA ALA A 89 -9.26 10.18 -10.96
C ALA A 89 -9.84 10.60 -12.32
N ARG A 90 -9.72 11.89 -12.69
CA ARG A 90 -10.06 12.37 -14.03
C ARG A 90 -8.95 12.12 -15.04
N SER A 91 -7.74 11.78 -14.60
CA SER A 91 -6.66 11.39 -15.51
C SER A 91 -6.90 9.97 -16.02
N THR A 92 -7.11 9.84 -17.32
CA THR A 92 -7.35 8.55 -17.98
C THR A 92 -6.16 7.60 -17.82
N VAL A 93 -4.94 8.11 -17.86
CA VAL A 93 -3.72 7.27 -17.78
C VAL A 93 -3.60 6.56 -16.43
N TRP A 94 -3.62 7.31 -15.33
CA TRP A 94 -3.39 6.73 -13.99
C TRP A 94 -4.54 5.84 -13.53
N VAL A 95 -5.78 6.23 -13.86
CA VAL A 95 -6.95 5.39 -13.57
C VAL A 95 -6.93 4.12 -14.38
N ASN A 96 -6.59 4.17 -15.67
CA ASN A 96 -6.47 2.96 -16.48
C ASN A 96 -5.38 2.04 -15.95
N ILE A 97 -4.20 2.56 -15.58
CA ILE A 97 -3.13 1.74 -14.98
C ILE A 97 -3.62 1.09 -13.67
N LEU A 98 -4.28 1.86 -12.80
CA LEU A 98 -4.82 1.34 -11.54
C LEU A 98 -5.88 0.27 -11.78
N LEU A 99 -6.83 0.51 -12.68
CA LEU A 99 -7.90 -0.45 -13.02
C LEU A 99 -7.34 -1.70 -13.68
N THR A 100 -6.35 -1.58 -14.57
CA THR A 100 -5.64 -2.73 -15.13
C THR A 100 -4.89 -3.50 -14.05
N GLY A 101 -4.19 -2.80 -13.15
CA GLY A 101 -3.51 -3.41 -12.02
C GLY A 101 -4.46 -4.19 -11.11
N ILE A 102 -5.56 -3.57 -10.69
CA ILE A 102 -6.62 -4.21 -9.89
C ILE A 102 -7.28 -5.36 -10.65
N GLY A 103 -7.53 -5.19 -11.96
CA GLY A 103 -8.13 -6.21 -12.81
C GLY A 103 -7.25 -7.45 -12.91
N VAL A 104 -5.95 -7.28 -13.17
CA VAL A 104 -5.01 -8.40 -13.20
C VAL A 104 -4.87 -9.00 -11.81
N ILE A 105 -4.68 -8.20 -10.75
CA ILE A 105 -4.64 -8.72 -9.38
C ILE A 105 -5.90 -9.52 -9.04
N GLY A 106 -7.09 -9.04 -9.43
CA GLY A 106 -8.36 -9.71 -9.22
C GLY A 106 -8.46 -11.02 -10.00
N ILE A 107 -8.06 -11.03 -11.27
CA ILE A 107 -7.97 -12.26 -12.07
C ILE A 107 -6.98 -13.24 -11.43
N PHE A 108 -5.89 -12.79 -10.81
CA PHE A 108 -4.95 -13.69 -10.16
C PHE A 108 -5.46 -14.19 -8.80
N ILE A 109 -6.12 -13.36 -7.99
CA ILE A 109 -6.71 -13.81 -6.72
C ILE A 109 -7.90 -14.77 -6.95
N PHE A 110 -8.79 -14.43 -7.88
CA PHE A 110 -10.05 -15.14 -8.11
C PHE A 110 -10.02 -16.10 -9.30
N GLY A 111 -8.99 -16.07 -10.13
CA GLY A 111 -8.85 -16.93 -11.31
C GLY A 111 -8.35 -18.35 -10.99
N PRO A 112 -8.05 -19.15 -12.03
CA PRO A 112 -8.00 -20.60 -11.95
C PRO A 112 -7.05 -21.07 -10.84
N SER A 113 -7.66 -21.69 -9.82
CA SER A 113 -7.01 -22.07 -8.57
C SER A 113 -5.75 -22.89 -8.76
N ARG A 114 -5.61 -23.61 -9.87
CA ARG A 114 -4.46 -24.48 -10.14
C ARG A 114 -3.17 -23.72 -10.46
N HIS A 115 -3.22 -22.66 -11.29
CA HIS A 115 -2.01 -21.90 -11.66
C HIS A 115 -1.52 -21.06 -10.48
N MET A 116 -2.43 -20.39 -9.78
CA MET A 116 -2.11 -19.59 -8.59
C MET A 116 -1.56 -20.45 -7.46
N LYS A 117 -2.15 -21.62 -7.23
CA LYS A 117 -1.68 -22.57 -6.23
C LYS A 117 -0.30 -23.12 -6.57
N ASN A 118 0.00 -23.30 -7.86
CA ASN A 118 1.34 -23.68 -8.30
C ASN A 118 2.38 -22.57 -8.02
N ILE A 119 2.03 -21.31 -8.28
CA ILE A 119 2.86 -20.14 -7.94
C ILE A 119 3.06 -20.05 -6.42
N SER A 120 1.99 -20.18 -5.64
CA SER A 120 2.06 -20.16 -4.17
C SER A 120 2.90 -21.30 -3.61
N ASN A 121 2.92 -22.47 -4.25
CA ASN A 121 3.71 -23.62 -3.79
C ASN A 121 5.18 -23.52 -4.22
N LYS A 122 5.46 -23.11 -5.46
CA LYS A 122 6.84 -22.99 -5.98
C LYS A 122 7.56 -21.75 -5.46
N CYS A 123 6.85 -20.66 -5.23
CA CYS A 123 7.41 -19.38 -4.80
C CYS A 123 6.62 -18.78 -3.62
N PRO A 124 6.57 -19.47 -2.46
CA PRO A 124 5.73 -19.06 -1.33
C PRO A 124 6.10 -17.68 -0.77
N MET A 125 7.38 -17.34 -0.75
CA MET A 125 7.86 -16.04 -0.27
C MET A 125 7.39 -14.89 -1.17
N ILE A 126 7.48 -15.07 -2.49
CA ILE A 126 7.05 -14.08 -3.47
C ILE A 126 5.52 -13.90 -3.37
N PHE A 127 4.77 -15.00 -3.22
CA PHE A 127 3.33 -14.96 -3.07
C PHE A 127 2.88 -14.21 -1.79
N LYS A 128 3.55 -14.45 -0.66
CA LYS A 128 3.36 -13.68 0.58
C LYS A 128 3.64 -12.18 0.38
N GLY A 129 4.69 -11.85 -0.38
CA GLY A 129 5.01 -10.48 -0.78
C GLY A 129 3.92 -9.82 -1.62
N PHE A 130 3.33 -10.54 -2.58
CA PHE A 130 2.22 -10.04 -3.37
C PHE A 130 1.01 -9.70 -2.51
N ILE A 131 0.60 -10.57 -1.60
CA ILE A 131 -0.53 -10.31 -0.69
C ILE A 131 -0.27 -9.05 0.16
N ALA A 132 0.93 -8.93 0.72
CA ALA A 132 1.30 -7.74 1.50
C ALA A 132 1.27 -6.46 0.67
N THR A 133 1.77 -6.52 -0.57
CA THR A 133 1.79 -5.36 -1.47
C THR A 133 0.39 -4.97 -1.91
N ILE A 134 -0.51 -5.92 -2.16
CA ILE A 134 -1.93 -5.64 -2.48
C ILE A 134 -2.60 -4.88 -1.34
N ILE A 135 -2.39 -5.32 -0.10
CA ILE A 135 -2.92 -4.62 1.07
C ILE A 135 -2.29 -3.24 1.20
N GLY A 136 -0.97 -3.13 0.99
CA GLY A 136 -0.25 -1.85 0.91
C GLY A 136 -0.82 -0.90 -0.14
N CYS A 137 -1.14 -1.38 -1.35
CA CYS A 137 -1.79 -0.59 -2.41
C CYS A 137 -3.14 -0.04 -1.95
N LEU A 138 -3.98 -0.87 -1.31
CA LEU A 138 -5.28 -0.45 -0.81
C LEU A 138 -5.16 0.62 0.27
N VAL A 139 -4.23 0.45 1.21
CA VAL A 139 -3.95 1.44 2.26
C VAL A 139 -3.40 2.73 1.64
N THR A 140 -2.47 2.62 0.69
CA THR A 140 -1.87 3.77 -0.01
C THR A 140 -2.94 4.57 -0.74
N LEU A 141 -3.89 3.91 -1.39
CA LEU A 141 -5.00 4.56 -2.07
C LEU A 141 -5.85 5.42 -1.12
N LEU A 142 -6.00 4.99 0.14
CA LEU A 142 -6.81 5.66 1.16
C LEU A 142 -6.06 6.80 1.88
N VAL A 143 -4.77 6.62 2.17
CA VAL A 143 -4.04 7.51 3.09
C VAL A 143 -3.18 8.55 2.34
N ASN A 144 -2.78 8.26 1.09
CA ASN A 144 -1.86 9.10 0.32
C ASN A 144 -2.58 10.24 -0.45
N ASP A 145 -1.94 11.41 -0.53
CA ASP A 145 -2.41 12.58 -1.28
C ASP A 145 -2.59 12.27 -2.77
N SER A 146 -1.73 11.41 -3.32
CA SER A 146 -1.78 10.90 -4.70
C SER A 146 -2.00 9.39 -4.70
N GLY A 147 -3.00 8.93 -3.93
CA GLY A 147 -3.32 7.52 -3.73
C GLY A 147 -3.47 6.73 -5.02
N ILE A 148 -4.13 7.30 -6.04
CA ILE A 148 -4.31 6.63 -7.35
C ILE A 148 -2.97 6.37 -8.04
N VAL A 149 -2.09 7.38 -8.10
CA VAL A 149 -0.77 7.26 -8.74
C VAL A 149 0.12 6.30 -7.98
N ALA A 150 0.14 6.41 -6.65
CA ALA A 150 0.96 5.56 -5.79
C ALA A 150 0.49 4.10 -5.79
N ALA A 151 -0.83 3.86 -5.77
CA ALA A 151 -1.37 2.50 -5.91
C ALA A 151 -1.16 1.94 -7.33
N ALA A 152 -1.29 2.77 -8.37
CA ALA A 152 -1.01 2.38 -9.75
C ALA A 152 0.45 1.94 -9.92
N THR A 153 1.40 2.74 -9.43
CA THR A 153 2.83 2.40 -9.49
C THR A 153 3.15 1.15 -8.68
N ALA A 154 2.61 1.00 -7.46
CA ALA A 154 2.78 -0.20 -6.67
C ALA A 154 2.17 -1.46 -7.34
N SER A 155 1.06 -1.31 -8.07
CA SER A 155 0.48 -2.41 -8.85
C SER A 155 1.39 -2.90 -9.98
N ILE A 156 2.20 -2.02 -10.58
CA ILE A 156 3.19 -2.39 -11.62
C ILE A 156 4.25 -3.32 -11.03
N TYR A 157 4.72 -3.04 -9.80
CA TYR A 157 5.69 -3.88 -9.08
C TYR A 157 5.14 -5.27 -8.71
N ILE A 158 3.82 -5.44 -8.64
CA ILE A 158 3.17 -6.74 -8.50
C ILE A 158 3.05 -7.42 -9.87
N LEU A 159 2.60 -6.65 -10.87
CA LEU A 159 2.23 -7.17 -12.19
C LEU A 159 3.42 -7.78 -12.92
N ILE A 160 4.56 -7.09 -12.96
CA ILE A 160 5.73 -7.55 -13.74
C ILE A 160 6.23 -8.91 -13.23
N PRO A 161 6.55 -9.10 -11.93
CA PRO A 161 7.01 -10.40 -11.44
C PRO A 161 5.98 -11.52 -11.63
N ILE A 162 4.69 -11.24 -11.41
CA ILE A 162 3.62 -12.22 -11.61
C ILE A 162 3.56 -12.70 -13.06
N LEU A 163 3.61 -11.78 -14.02
CA LEU A 163 3.58 -12.11 -15.44
C LEU A 163 4.82 -12.91 -15.84
N THR A 164 6.02 -12.48 -15.42
CA THR A 164 7.26 -13.21 -15.71
C THR A 164 7.24 -14.62 -15.14
N ILE A 165 6.81 -14.81 -13.89
CA ILE A 165 6.69 -16.13 -13.27
C ILE A 165 5.66 -16.98 -14.02
N SER A 166 4.52 -16.40 -14.38
CA SER A 166 3.45 -17.11 -15.08
C SER A 166 3.89 -17.58 -16.47
N ILE A 167 4.54 -16.71 -17.24
CA ILE A 167 5.08 -17.04 -18.57
C ILE A 167 6.11 -18.15 -18.45
N ASN A 168 7.06 -18.03 -17.52
CA ASN A 168 8.06 -19.07 -17.30
C ASN A 168 7.41 -20.41 -16.92
N MET A 169 6.41 -20.41 -16.05
CA MET A 169 5.70 -21.64 -15.70
C MET A 169 4.97 -22.26 -16.88
N ILE A 170 4.33 -21.47 -17.74
CA ILE A 170 3.63 -21.98 -18.94
C ILE A 170 4.62 -22.57 -19.94
N ILE A 171 5.74 -21.88 -20.21
CA ILE A 171 6.74 -22.32 -21.20
C ILE A 171 7.51 -23.56 -20.73
N PHE A 172 7.89 -23.62 -19.45
CA PHE A 172 8.80 -24.66 -18.95
C PHE A 172 8.09 -25.83 -18.25
N ASN A 173 6.89 -25.67 -17.67
CA ASN A 173 6.14 -26.85 -17.18
C ASN A 173 5.57 -27.69 -18.32
N ASN A 174 5.21 -27.10 -19.46
CA ASN A 174 4.72 -27.84 -20.63
C ASN A 174 5.79 -28.72 -21.31
N LYS A 175 7.04 -28.68 -20.84
CA LYS A 175 8.14 -29.53 -21.33
C LYS A 175 8.44 -30.73 -20.42
N GLN A 176 7.72 -30.89 -19.30
CA GLN A 176 7.96 -31.97 -18.32
C GLN A 176 6.77 -32.93 -18.16
N GLU A 177 5.73 -32.82 -18.98
CA GLU A 177 4.72 -33.86 -19.21
C GLU A 177 4.97 -34.52 -20.57
#